data_AF-A0A3C0AEJ2-F1
#
_entry.id   AF-A0A3C0AEJ2-F1
#
_cell.length_a   1.000
_cell.length_b   1.000
_cell.length_c   1.000
_cell.angle_alpha   90.00
_cell.angle_beta   90.00
_cell.angle_gamma   90.00
#
_symmetry.space_group_name_H-M   'P 1'
#
loop_
_entity.id
_entity.type
_entity.pdbx_description
1 polymer ?
#
loop_
_entity_poly.entity_id
_entity_poly.type
_entity_poly.pdbx_seq_one_letter_code
_entity_poly.pdbx_strand_id
1 'polypeptide(L)'
;MRNKLATESLFALSQPGRRGAEFPAADVPERPLSELIPASALADKPTGLPEVTESDVIRHFVNLSTLNMCVDTHFYPLGSCTMKYNPKRHERLAS
;
A
#
# COMPACT_ATOMS: atom_id res chain seq x y z
N MET A 1 -14.65 -9.52 17.73
CA MET A 1 -15.01 -10.13 16.42
C MET A 1 -14.00 -9.66 15.39
N ARG A 2 -13.14 -10.55 14.87
CA ARG A 2 -12.20 -10.18 13.79
C ARG A 2 -13.01 -10.01 12.51
N ASN A 3 -12.99 -8.82 11.92
CA ASN A 3 -13.65 -8.56 10.65
C ASN A 3 -12.91 -9.32 9.53
N LYS A 4 -13.46 -10.46 9.11
CA LYS A 4 -12.84 -11.31 8.08
C LYS A 4 -12.84 -10.68 6.69
N LEU A 5 -13.77 -9.76 6.41
CA LEU A 5 -13.86 -9.08 5.11
C LEU A 5 -12.61 -8.24 4.86
N ALA A 6 -12.09 -7.57 5.89
CA ALA A 6 -10.90 -6.73 5.76
C ALA A 6 -9.59 -7.52 5.59
N THR A 7 -9.61 -8.85 5.73
CA THR A 7 -8.44 -9.72 5.49
C THR A 7 -8.51 -10.48 4.16
N GLU A 8 -9.54 -10.28 3.35
CA GLU A 8 -9.56 -10.76 1.95
C GLU A 8 -8.51 -10.02 1.11
N SER A 9 -8.23 -10.50 -0.10
CA SER A 9 -7.30 -9.81 -0.99
C SER A 9 -7.81 -8.40 -1.30
N LEU A 10 -6.89 -7.43 -1.46
CA LEU A 10 -7.28 -6.06 -1.80
C LEU A 10 -8.11 -6.00 -3.10
N PHE A 11 -7.87 -6.94 -4.01
CA PHE A 11 -8.62 -7.10 -5.26
C PHE A 11 -10.08 -7.53 -5.04
N ALA A 12 -10.36 -8.35 -4.02
CA ALA A 12 -11.72 -8.74 -3.67
C ALA A 12 -12.54 -7.56 -3.10
N LEU A 13 -11.85 -6.58 -2.50
CA LEU A 13 -12.44 -5.35 -1.97
C LEU A 13 -12.61 -4.25 -3.03
N SER A 14 -12.08 -4.46 -4.23
CA SER A 14 -12.06 -3.47 -5.32
C SER A 14 -13.47 -3.15 -5.80
N GLN A 15 -13.74 -1.86 -6.02
CA GLN A 15 -14.96 -1.38 -6.65
C GLN A 15 -14.63 -0.30 -7.69
N PRO A 16 -15.11 -0.43 -8.94
CA PRO A 16 -14.80 0.53 -9.99
C PRO A 16 -15.10 1.98 -9.59
N GLY A 17 -14.17 2.88 -9.88
CA GLY A 17 -14.24 4.32 -9.60
C GLY A 17 -13.78 4.74 -8.20
N ARG A 18 -13.45 3.81 -7.29
CA ARG A 18 -12.93 4.18 -5.96
C ARG A 18 -11.49 4.67 -6.05
N ARG A 19 -11.19 5.73 -5.31
CA ARG A 19 -9.84 6.31 -5.20
C ARG A 19 -9.38 6.31 -3.76
N GLY A 20 -8.13 5.88 -3.56
CA GLY A 20 -7.51 5.78 -2.24
C GLY A 20 -6.82 7.07 -1.80
N ALA A 21 -6.35 7.87 -2.74
CA ALA A 21 -5.74 9.16 -2.49
C ALA A 21 -6.15 10.15 -3.58
N GLU A 22 -6.30 11.41 -3.18
CA GLU A 22 -6.47 12.52 -4.09
C GLU A 22 -5.22 13.40 -4.01
N PHE A 23 -4.58 13.60 -5.15
CA PHE A 23 -3.41 14.47 -5.25
C PHE A 23 -3.85 15.93 -5.39
N PRO A 24 -3.04 16.90 -4.92
CA PRO A 24 -3.32 18.31 -5.19
C PRO A 24 -3.35 18.57 -6.71
N ALA A 25 -4.06 19.62 -7.10
CA ALA A 25 -4.09 20.07 -8.49
C ALA A 25 -2.66 20.36 -8.99
N ALA A 26 -2.40 20.03 -10.26
CA ALA A 26 -1.11 20.31 -10.87
C ALA A 26 -0.88 21.83 -10.96
N ASP A 27 0.36 22.25 -10.71
CA ASP A 27 0.84 23.62 -10.87
C ASP A 27 1.26 23.94 -12.31
N VAL A 28 1.13 22.97 -13.22
CA VAL A 28 1.46 23.07 -14.63
C VAL A 28 0.23 22.84 -15.52
N PRO A 29 0.18 23.41 -16.74
CA PRO A 29 -0.92 23.15 -17.66
C PRO A 29 -1.02 21.66 -18.03
N GLU A 30 -2.25 21.15 -18.05
CA GLU A 30 -2.52 19.80 -18.53
C GLU A 30 -2.25 19.68 -20.03
N ARG A 31 -1.54 18.62 -20.41
CA ARG A 31 -1.24 18.28 -21.81
C ARG A 31 -1.64 16.83 -22.09
N PRO A 32 -2.13 16.51 -23.29
CA PRO A 32 -2.50 15.15 -23.64
C PRO A 32 -1.26 14.24 -23.67
N LEU A 33 -1.39 13.00 -23.17
CA LEU A 33 -0.29 12.03 -23.09
C LEU A 33 0.37 11.76 -24.44
N SER A 34 -0.38 11.83 -25.54
CA SER A 34 0.12 11.62 -26.91
C SER A 34 1.17 12.65 -27.35
N GLU A 35 1.21 13.83 -26.73
CA GLU A 35 2.26 14.83 -26.98
C GLU A 35 3.50 14.63 -26.11
N LEU A 36 3.36 13.88 -25.01
CA LEU A 36 4.40 13.72 -23.99
C LEU A 36 5.16 12.39 -24.15
N ILE A 37 4.47 11.35 -24.63
CA ILE A 37 4.98 9.98 -24.69
C ILE A 37 4.76 9.41 -26.10
N PRO A 38 5.80 8.84 -26.75
CA PRO A 38 5.64 8.15 -28.02
C PRO A 38 4.64 7.00 -27.94
N ALA A 39 3.85 6.80 -29.00
CA ALA A 39 2.81 5.75 -29.03
C ALA A 39 3.35 4.34 -28.71
N SER A 40 4.58 4.02 -29.12
CA SER A 40 5.23 2.74 -28.84
C SER A 40 5.55 2.49 -27.35
N ALA A 41 5.51 3.53 -26.52
CA ALA A 41 5.77 3.47 -25.09
C ALA A 41 4.48 3.63 -24.24
N LEU A 42 3.32 3.83 -24.87
CA LEU A 42 2.04 3.91 -24.17
C LEU A 42 1.51 2.51 -23.87
N ALA A 43 0.90 2.35 -22.70
CA ALA A 43 0.19 1.12 -22.36
C ALA A 43 -1.16 1.07 -23.06
N ASP A 44 -1.49 -0.08 -23.67
CA ASP A 44 -2.77 -0.29 -24.37
C ASP A 44 -3.99 -0.27 -23.44
N LYS A 45 -3.79 -0.52 -22.15
CA LYS A 45 -4.84 -0.54 -21.13
C LYS A 45 -4.32 -0.14 -19.75
N PRO A 46 -5.18 0.38 -18.86
CA PRO A 46 -4.82 0.60 -17.46
C PRO A 46 -4.31 -0.68 -16.80
N THR A 47 -3.43 -0.52 -15.81
CA THR A 47 -3.00 -1.61 -14.94
C THR A 47 -4.18 -2.10 -14.10
N GLY A 48 -4.30 -3.42 -13.92
CA GLY A 48 -5.37 -4.03 -13.12
C GLY A 48 -5.18 -3.86 -11.61
N LEU A 49 -4.88 -2.64 -11.17
CA LEU A 49 -4.74 -2.31 -9.76
C LEU A 49 -6.12 -2.24 -9.08
N PRO A 50 -6.22 -2.58 -7.78
CA PRO A 50 -7.47 -2.50 -7.04
C PRO A 50 -7.90 -1.04 -6.82
N GLU A 51 -9.20 -0.80 -6.92
CA GLU A 51 -9.85 0.50 -6.71
C GLU A 51 -10.54 0.49 -5.34
N VAL A 52 -9.90 1.10 -4.35
CA VAL A 52 -10.32 1.07 -2.93
C VAL A 52 -10.17 2.45 -2.29
N THR A 53 -10.91 2.72 -1.21
CA THR A 53 -10.75 3.98 -0.45
C THR A 53 -9.56 3.91 0.50
N GLU A 54 -9.05 5.06 0.96
CA GLU A 54 -7.97 5.12 1.97
C GLU A 54 -8.32 4.31 3.22
N SER A 55 -9.57 4.41 3.66
CA SER A 55 -10.06 3.71 4.84
C SER A 55 -10.09 2.19 4.66
N ASP A 56 -10.33 1.70 3.44
CA ASP A 56 -10.26 0.27 3.11
C ASP A 56 -8.82 -0.22 3.20
N VAL A 57 -7.87 0.55 2.64
CA VAL A 57 -6.42 0.26 2.68
C VAL A 57 -5.91 0.20 4.12
N ILE A 58 -6.24 1.20 4.95
CA ILE A 58 -5.83 1.24 6.36
C ILE A 58 -6.37 0.02 7.10
N ARG A 59 -7.68 -0.26 6.99
CA ARG A 59 -8.29 -1.41 7.66
C ARG A 59 -7.68 -2.71 7.21
N HIS A 60 -7.38 -2.86 5.92
CA HIS A 60 -6.77 -4.06 5.38
C HIS A 60 -5.39 -4.33 5.99
N PHE A 61 -4.46 -3.38 5.88
CA PHE A 61 -3.10 -3.57 6.35
C PHE A 61 -2.98 -3.62 7.88
N VAL A 62 -3.81 -2.85 8.61
CA VAL A 62 -3.86 -2.95 10.09
C VAL A 62 -4.33 -4.34 10.51
N ASN A 63 -5.39 -4.88 9.90
CA ASN A 63 -5.87 -6.22 10.26
C ASN A 63 -4.87 -7.32 9.86
N LEU A 64 -4.23 -7.23 8.69
CA LEU A 64 -3.16 -8.16 8.29
C LEU A 64 -1.98 -8.12 9.27
N SER A 65 -1.60 -6.95 9.78
CA SER A 65 -0.50 -6.83 10.74
C SER A 65 -0.75 -7.65 12.02
N THR A 66 -2.00 -7.80 12.45
CA THR A 66 -2.36 -8.61 13.63
C THR A 66 -2.25 -10.12 13.41
N LEU A 67 -2.12 -10.55 12.16
CA LEU A 67 -1.92 -11.95 11.79
C LEU A 67 -0.44 -12.30 11.63
N ASN A 68 0.46 -11.32 11.70
CA ASN A 68 1.90 -11.52 11.58
C ASN A 68 2.57 -11.76 12.95
N MET A 69 3.59 -12.62 12.93
CA MET A 69 4.58 -12.68 13.99
C MET A 69 5.65 -11.61 13.72
N CYS A 70 6.02 -10.81 14.73
CA CYS A 70 7.06 -9.81 14.60
C CYS A 70 7.86 -9.64 15.89
N VAL A 71 9.08 -9.09 15.78
CA VAL A 71 10.01 -8.87 16.90
C VAL A 71 9.47 -7.90 17.96
N ASP A 72 8.54 -7.02 17.59
CA ASP A 72 7.95 -6.04 18.50
C ASP A 72 6.93 -6.66 19.47
N THR A 73 6.34 -7.79 19.11
CA THR A 73 5.22 -8.40 19.85
C THR A 73 5.54 -9.80 20.36
N HIS A 74 6.58 -10.45 19.82
CA HIS A 74 6.93 -11.83 20.13
C HIS A 74 8.44 -11.99 20.36
N PHE A 75 8.80 -12.96 21.19
CA PHE A 75 10.18 -13.44 21.27
C PHE A 75 10.54 -14.19 19.98
N TYR A 76 11.65 -13.81 19.34
CA TYR A 76 11.99 -14.23 17.98
C TYR A 76 13.40 -14.89 17.87
N PRO A 77 13.63 -16.07 18.48
CA PRO A 77 14.96 -16.67 18.60
C PRO A 77 15.42 -17.43 17.34
N LEU A 78 15.53 -16.72 16.21
CA LEU A 78 16.05 -17.30 14.97
C LEU A 78 17.57 -17.17 14.91
N GLY A 79 18.26 -18.31 14.99
CA GLY A 79 19.72 -18.39 14.83
C GLY A 79 20.17 -17.88 13.45
N SER A 80 21.37 -17.31 13.39
CA SER A 80 21.95 -16.66 12.19
C SER A 80 21.27 -15.36 11.73
N CYS A 81 20.00 -15.11 12.08
CA CYS A 81 19.26 -13.92 11.66
C CYS A 81 19.54 -12.67 12.51
N THR A 82 20.04 -12.83 13.75
CA THR A 82 20.27 -11.72 14.71
C THR A 82 19.03 -10.80 14.85
N MET A 83 17.87 -11.40 15.11
CA MET A 83 16.59 -10.70 15.29
C MET A 83 16.55 -9.89 16.60
N LYS A 84 17.34 -8.82 16.66
CA LYS A 84 17.45 -7.89 17.79
C LYS A 84 16.34 -6.84 17.77
N TYR A 85 16.22 -6.12 18.88
CA TYR A 85 15.34 -4.97 18.98
C TYR A 85 15.69 -3.92 17.91
N ASN A 86 14.65 -3.36 17.28
CA ASN A 86 14.73 -2.22 16.37
C ASN A 86 14.29 -0.95 17.11
N PRO A 87 15.22 -0.09 17.58
CA PRO A 87 14.89 1.13 18.31
C PRO A 87 13.94 2.04 17.55
N LYS A 88 12.81 2.42 18.15
CA LYS A 88 11.82 3.31 17.51
C LYS A 88 12.36 4.70 17.19
N ARG A 89 13.47 5.10 17.82
CA ARG A 89 14.20 6.33 17.47
C ARG A 89 14.83 6.26 16.07
N HIS A 90 15.20 5.07 15.59
CA HIS A 90 15.80 4.91 14.27
C HIS A 90 14.80 5.25 13.15
N GLU A 91 13.53 4.88 13.32
CA GLU A 91 12.46 5.28 12.38
C GLU A 91 12.34 6.81 12.28
N ARG A 92 12.35 7.49 13.42
CA ARG A 92 12.31 8.97 13.47
C ARG A 92 13.54 9.65 12.89
N LEU A 93 14.68 8.96 12.83
CA LEU A 93 15.91 9.50 12.25
C LEU A 93 15.91 9.36 10.72
N ALA A 94 15.13 8.42 10.18
CA ALA A 94 15.07 8.12 8.75
C ALA A 94 13.93 8.84 8.01
N SER A 95 12.87 9.25 8.73
CA SER A 95 11.72 10.02 8.22
C SER A 95 12.04 11.50 8.03
#